data_AF-A0A918PV89-F1
#
_entry.id   AF-A0A918PV89-F1
#
_cell.length_a   1.000
_cell.length_b   1.000
_cell.length_c   1.000
_cell.angle_alpha   90.00
_cell.angle_beta   90.00
_cell.angle_gamma   90.00
#
_symmetry.space_group_name_H-M   'P 1'
#
loop_
_entity.id
_entity.type
_entity.pdbx_description
1 polymer ?
#
loop_
_entity_poly.entity_id
_entity_poly.type
_entity_poly.pdbx_seq_one_letter_code
_entity_poly.pdbx_strand_id
1 'polypeptide(L)'
;MALHDTDALIIETDTAAESLPAPATVPGRTHDLTNTGTVTAVWSGGVGFTEGGANVASISVGRGQSKRVQSDGARWIVLPLGTARRVFAGKGVTDASGNVTFTFTPAFPTVPVITQAVETAITDVTECRLTAVAVGSATFNVRRSPSATVLGISLLQVPIPAAGVTVHCLATEAGQGV
;
A
#
# COMPACT_ATOMS: atom_id res chain seq x y z
N MET A 1 17.94 -6.40 30.81
CA MET A 1 17.92 -6.44 29.34
C MET A 1 18.43 -7.81 28.94
N ALA A 2 17.61 -8.64 28.29
CA ALA A 2 18.08 -9.93 27.84
C ALA A 2 18.78 -9.79 26.48
N LEU A 3 19.84 -10.56 26.27
CA LEU A 3 20.53 -10.63 24.98
C LEU A 3 19.99 -11.86 24.25
N HIS A 4 19.32 -11.63 23.13
CA HIS A 4 18.73 -12.71 22.35
C HIS A 4 19.78 -13.36 21.45
N ASP A 5 19.79 -14.69 21.42
CA ASP A 5 20.44 -15.43 20.34
C ASP A 5 19.64 -15.23 19.04
N THR A 6 20.35 -15.12 17.94
CA THR A 6 19.81 -14.67 16.64
C THR A 6 19.71 -15.81 15.65
N ASP A 7 19.57 -17.06 16.08
CA ASP A 7 19.37 -18.18 15.15
C ASP A 7 17.94 -18.26 14.59
N ALA A 8 16.97 -17.65 15.26
CA ALA A 8 15.58 -17.61 14.81
C ALA A 8 15.28 -16.39 13.92
N LEU A 9 14.43 -16.59 12.90
CA LEU A 9 13.90 -15.47 12.11
C LEU A 9 12.96 -14.60 12.95
N ILE A 10 12.18 -15.17 13.85
CA ILE A 10 11.26 -14.43 14.73
C ILE A 10 11.84 -14.46 16.14
N ILE A 11 11.95 -13.28 16.76
CA ILE A 11 12.37 -13.13 18.14
C ILE A 11 11.20 -12.49 18.89
N GLU A 12 10.58 -13.27 19.77
CA GLU A 12 9.48 -12.81 20.60
C GLU A 12 9.99 -12.28 21.94
N THR A 13 9.34 -11.24 22.44
CA THR A 13 9.56 -10.71 23.78
C THR A 13 8.24 -10.33 24.43
N ASP A 14 8.16 -10.56 25.73
CA ASP A 14 7.12 -10.02 26.62
C ASP A 14 7.67 -9.00 27.62
N THR A 15 8.97 -8.66 27.52
CA THR A 15 9.65 -7.77 28.46
C THR A 15 9.84 -6.35 27.90
N ALA A 16 10.13 -5.40 28.79
CA ALA A 16 10.25 -3.99 28.44
C ALA A 16 11.60 -3.60 27.80
N ALA A 17 12.64 -4.43 27.93
CA ALA A 17 13.99 -4.07 27.54
C ALA A 17 14.78 -5.26 27.02
N GLU A 18 15.10 -5.23 25.72
CA GLU A 18 15.78 -6.31 25.01
C GLU A 18 17.00 -5.85 24.23
N SER A 19 17.85 -6.81 23.89
CA SER A 19 19.04 -6.56 23.10
C SER A 19 19.32 -7.64 22.06
N LEU A 20 19.81 -7.18 20.92
CA LEU A 20 20.41 -8.01 19.89
C LEU A 20 21.94 -7.99 20.02
N PRO A 21 22.62 -9.06 19.58
CA PRO A 21 24.07 -9.10 19.52
C PRO A 21 24.61 -8.04 18.55
N ALA A 22 25.92 -7.84 18.59
CA ALA A 22 26.57 -6.94 17.65
C ALA A 22 26.30 -7.42 16.21
N PRO A 23 25.88 -6.54 15.28
CA PRO A 23 25.54 -6.94 13.91
C PRO A 23 26.69 -7.66 13.19
N ALA A 24 27.94 -7.31 13.52
CA ALA A 24 29.15 -7.95 13.02
C ALA A 24 29.25 -9.45 13.34
N THR A 25 28.57 -9.95 14.38
CA THR A 25 28.58 -11.38 14.71
C THR A 25 27.57 -12.18 13.89
N VAL A 26 26.63 -11.51 13.22
CA VAL A 26 25.59 -12.13 12.38
C VAL A 26 25.33 -11.33 11.10
N PRO A 27 26.34 -11.15 10.24
CA PRO A 27 26.21 -10.32 9.04
C PRO A 27 25.15 -10.87 8.07
N GLY A 28 24.33 -9.98 7.53
CA GLY A 28 23.29 -10.31 6.56
C GLY A 28 22.04 -10.97 7.15
N ARG A 29 21.99 -11.20 8.46
CA ARG A 29 20.86 -11.88 9.11
C ARG A 29 19.67 -10.96 9.33
N THR A 30 18.47 -11.50 9.11
CA THR A 30 17.19 -10.77 9.26
C THR A 30 16.39 -11.35 10.41
N HIS A 31 15.75 -10.47 11.19
CA HIS A 31 14.86 -10.82 12.29
C HIS A 31 13.56 -10.03 12.26
N ASP A 32 12.48 -10.67 12.67
CA ASP A 32 11.22 -10.05 13.07
C ASP A 32 11.16 -10.01 14.60
N LEU A 33 11.34 -8.82 15.14
CA LEU A 33 11.24 -8.55 16.57
C LEU A 33 9.77 -8.33 16.91
N THR A 34 9.16 -9.26 17.64
CA THR A 34 7.72 -9.26 17.94
C THR A 34 7.49 -9.07 19.42
N ASN A 35 6.68 -8.07 19.80
CA ASN A 35 6.32 -7.82 21.19
C ASN A 35 4.95 -8.42 21.52
N THR A 36 4.94 -9.53 22.27
CA THR A 36 3.75 -10.22 22.77
C THR A 36 3.35 -9.78 24.18
N GLY A 37 4.14 -8.90 24.81
CA GLY A 37 3.94 -8.38 26.15
C GLY A 37 2.83 -7.34 26.29
N THR A 38 2.71 -6.79 27.51
CA THR A 38 1.69 -5.78 27.85
C THR A 38 2.21 -4.34 27.82
N VAL A 39 3.51 -4.15 27.66
CA VAL A 39 4.21 -2.86 27.63
C VAL A 39 5.06 -2.72 26.36
N THR A 40 5.43 -1.50 25.98
CA THR A 40 6.35 -1.27 24.85
C THR A 40 7.73 -1.83 25.17
N ALA A 41 8.28 -2.63 24.25
CA ALA A 41 9.64 -3.18 24.35
C ALA A 41 10.63 -2.22 23.70
N VAL A 42 11.72 -1.89 24.39
CA VAL A 42 12.83 -1.10 23.88
C VAL A 42 13.98 -2.04 23.53
N TRP A 43 14.37 -2.05 22.26
CA TRP A 43 15.45 -2.88 21.74
C TRP A 43 16.73 -2.06 21.56
N SER A 44 17.84 -2.60 22.06
CA SER A 44 19.19 -2.13 21.75
C SER A 44 19.90 -3.11 20.81
N GLY A 45 20.85 -2.62 20.03
CA GLY A 45 21.80 -3.45 19.29
C GLY A 45 23.18 -2.88 19.59
N GLY A 46 24.21 -3.70 19.79
CA GLY A 46 25.49 -3.24 20.39
C GLY A 46 26.08 -1.92 19.85
N VAL A 47 25.81 -1.57 18.59
CA VAL A 47 26.25 -0.33 17.88
C VAL A 47 25.09 0.54 17.37
N GLY A 48 23.87 0.22 17.79
CA GLY A 48 22.61 0.88 17.45
C GLY A 48 21.93 0.33 16.19
N PHE A 49 20.95 1.10 15.74
CA PHE A 49 20.13 0.83 14.57
C PHE A 49 20.21 1.98 13.57
N THR A 50 19.87 1.69 12.31
CA THR A 50 19.55 2.70 11.31
C THR A 50 18.04 2.64 11.04
N GLU A 51 17.30 3.69 11.40
CA GLU A 51 15.85 3.79 11.20
C GLU A 51 15.52 5.02 10.36
N GLY A 52 14.86 4.83 9.22
CA GLY A 52 14.51 5.94 8.32
C GLY A 52 15.73 6.73 7.80
N GLY A 53 16.91 6.10 7.73
CA GLY A 53 18.17 6.75 7.35
C GLY A 53 18.91 7.47 8.49
N ALA A 54 18.34 7.53 9.69
CA ALA A 54 18.99 8.09 10.87
C ALA A 54 19.56 7.00 11.77
N ASN A 55 20.71 7.27 12.38
CA ASN A 55 21.30 6.39 13.38
C ASN A 55 20.64 6.63 14.74
N VAL A 56 20.12 5.57 15.35
CA VAL A 56 19.48 5.61 16.67
C VAL A 56 20.11 4.56 17.58
N ALA A 57 20.20 4.84 18.88
CA ALA A 57 20.78 3.90 19.84
C ALA A 57 19.87 2.71 20.15
N SER A 58 18.55 2.92 20.05
CA SER A 58 17.52 1.93 20.33
C SER A 58 16.29 2.18 19.46
N ILE A 59 15.46 1.14 19.36
CA ILE A 59 14.16 1.20 18.68
C ILE A 59 13.07 0.70 19.62
N SER A 60 11.85 1.20 19.45
CA SER A 60 10.69 0.73 20.22
C SER A 60 9.80 -0.16 19.37
N VAL A 61 9.33 -1.26 19.95
CA VAL A 61 8.31 -2.14 19.40
C VAL A 61 7.09 -2.09 20.33
N GLY A 62 6.00 -1.47 19.87
CA GLY A 62 4.79 -1.34 20.66
C GLY A 62 4.12 -2.68 20.92
N ARG A 63 3.22 -2.72 21.90
CA ARG A 63 2.45 -3.93 22.25
C ARG A 63 1.74 -4.51 21.01
N GLY A 64 1.91 -5.81 20.78
CA GLY A 64 1.27 -6.52 19.65
C GLY A 64 1.79 -6.09 18.28
N GLN A 65 2.91 -5.36 18.24
CA GLN A 65 3.57 -4.95 17.00
C GLN A 65 4.82 -5.78 16.79
N SER A 66 5.30 -5.74 15.56
CA SER A 66 6.61 -6.26 15.19
C SER A 66 7.45 -5.16 14.54
N LYS A 67 8.77 -5.33 14.49
CA LYS A 67 9.69 -4.61 13.61
C LYS A 67 10.65 -5.58 12.96
N ARG A 68 10.88 -5.42 11.66
CA ARG A 68 11.87 -6.21 10.93
C ARG A 68 13.21 -5.48 10.94
N VAL A 69 14.27 -6.18 11.25
CA VAL A 69 15.64 -5.67 11.23
C VAL A 69 16.55 -6.59 10.44
N GLN A 70 17.57 -6.04 9.81
CA GLN A 70 18.60 -6.79 9.09
C GLN A 70 19.98 -6.29 9.49
N SER A 71 20.90 -7.19 9.76
CA SER A 71 22.31 -6.85 9.97
C SER A 71 22.99 -6.56 8.65
N ASP A 72 23.64 -5.39 8.53
CA ASP A 72 24.56 -5.09 7.42
C ASP A 72 26.03 -5.39 7.78
N GLY A 73 26.27 -5.99 8.94
CA GLY A 73 27.59 -6.25 9.50
C GLY A 73 28.19 -5.10 10.31
N ALA A 74 27.64 -3.89 10.23
CA ALA A 74 28.08 -2.71 10.98
C ALA A 74 27.00 -2.13 11.90
N ARG A 75 25.72 -2.26 11.54
CA ARG A 75 24.52 -1.84 12.27
C ARG A 75 23.33 -2.76 11.99
N TRP A 76 22.31 -2.64 12.83
CA TRP A 76 21.01 -3.22 12.56
C TRP A 76 20.18 -2.23 11.74
N ILE A 77 19.94 -2.53 10.48
CA ILE A 77 19.06 -1.75 9.63
C ILE A 77 17.62 -2.10 9.97
N VAL A 78 16.84 -1.13 10.45
CA VAL A 78 15.39 -1.29 10.57
C VAL A 78 14.82 -1.28 9.18
N LEU A 79 14.41 -2.45 8.73
CA LEU A 79 13.68 -2.55 7.50
C LEU A 79 12.30 -1.92 7.77
N PRO A 80 11.80 -1.09 6.85
CA PRO A 80 10.39 -0.79 6.86
C PRO A 80 9.68 -2.15 6.73
N LEU A 81 9.16 -2.69 7.84
CA LEU A 81 7.93 -3.47 7.73
C LEU A 81 7.04 -2.55 6.95
N GLY A 82 6.71 -2.91 5.71
CA GLY A 82 5.96 -2.03 4.82
C GLY A 82 4.90 -1.40 5.70
N THR A 83 5.02 -0.09 5.94
CA THR A 83 4.04 0.66 6.73
C THR A 83 2.71 0.15 6.21
N ALA A 84 1.74 -0.20 7.05
CA ALA A 84 0.43 -0.62 6.53
C ALA A 84 -0.11 0.54 5.69
N ARG A 85 0.28 0.55 4.41
CA ARG A 85 0.10 1.64 3.48
C ARG A 85 -1.29 1.43 3.00
N ARG A 86 -2.07 2.49 3.11
CA ARG A 86 -3.48 2.36 2.84
C ARG A 86 -3.68 1.89 1.41
N VAL A 87 -4.58 0.92 1.25
CA VAL A 87 -5.07 0.47 -0.04
C VAL A 87 -6.59 0.53 0.01
N PHE A 88 -7.18 1.07 -1.04
CA PHE A 88 -8.60 0.97 -1.30
C PHE A 88 -8.80 0.10 -2.53
N ALA A 89 -9.76 -0.82 -2.46
CA ALA A 89 -10.24 -1.58 -3.59
C ALA A 89 -11.77 -1.52 -3.60
N GLY A 90 -12.35 -1.16 -4.73
CA GLY A 90 -13.79 -1.05 -4.87
C GLY A 90 -14.25 -1.24 -6.30
N LYS A 91 -15.53 -1.56 -6.45
CA LYS A 91 -16.23 -1.57 -7.74
C LYS A 91 -17.40 -0.58 -7.68
N GLY A 92 -17.67 0.08 -8.80
CA GLY A 92 -18.79 0.99 -8.94
C GLY A 92 -19.33 0.95 -10.35
N VAL A 93 -20.62 1.23 -10.51
CA VAL A 93 -21.30 1.24 -11.80
C VAL A 93 -21.49 2.68 -12.25
N THR A 94 -21.23 2.96 -13.52
CA THR A 94 -21.41 4.29 -14.09
C THR A 94 -22.88 4.69 -14.19
N ASP A 95 -23.15 5.95 -13.86
CA ASP A 95 -24.47 6.57 -13.97
C ASP A 95 -24.83 6.93 -15.42
N ALA A 96 -25.99 7.58 -15.61
CA ALA A 96 -26.47 8.02 -16.93
C ALA A 96 -25.52 9.01 -17.65
N SER A 97 -24.66 9.71 -16.89
CA SER A 97 -23.63 10.60 -17.43
C SER A 97 -22.30 9.88 -17.66
N GLY A 98 -22.25 8.56 -17.47
CA GLY A 98 -21.05 7.75 -17.60
C GLY A 98 -20.08 7.92 -16.44
N ASN A 99 -20.50 8.53 -15.33
CA ASN A 99 -19.64 8.84 -14.21
C ASN A 99 -19.77 7.79 -13.09
N VAL A 100 -18.67 7.54 -12.40
CA VAL A 100 -18.64 6.79 -11.15
C VAL A 100 -17.68 7.46 -10.18
N THR A 101 -18.10 7.63 -8.93
CA THR A 101 -17.27 8.24 -7.88
C THR A 101 -17.06 7.25 -6.74
N PHE A 102 -15.82 7.07 -6.34
CA PHE A 102 -15.40 6.28 -5.20
C PHE A 102 -15.06 7.21 -4.03
N THR A 103 -15.60 6.91 -2.86
CA THR A 103 -15.29 7.64 -1.62
C THR A 103 -14.34 6.81 -0.77
N PHE A 104 -13.27 7.44 -0.31
CA PHE A 104 -12.26 6.82 0.53
C PHE A 104 -12.53 7.17 1.99
N THR A 105 -12.93 6.16 2.78
CA THR A 105 -13.14 6.31 4.24
C THR A 105 -12.29 5.27 4.99
N PRO A 106 -11.36 5.67 5.87
CA PRO A 106 -10.90 7.05 6.14
C PRO A 106 -10.29 7.73 4.88
N ALA A 107 -9.92 9.01 4.88
CA ALA A 107 -9.22 9.60 3.73
C ALA A 107 -7.76 9.13 3.64
N PHE A 108 -7.13 9.22 2.46
CA PHE A 108 -5.69 9.00 2.31
C PHE A 108 -4.92 10.19 2.90
N PRO A 109 -3.69 9.99 3.43
CA PRO A 109 -2.88 11.10 3.93
C PRO A 109 -2.38 12.02 2.81
N THR A 110 -2.21 11.49 1.60
CA THR A 110 -1.84 12.23 0.37
C THR A 110 -2.65 11.71 -0.81
N VAL A 111 -2.63 12.42 -1.94
CA VAL A 111 -3.36 11.97 -3.14
C VAL A 111 -2.83 10.59 -3.56
N PRO A 112 -3.69 9.55 -3.63
CA PRO A 112 -3.26 8.19 -3.92
C PRO A 112 -2.91 8.01 -5.41
N VAL A 113 -2.14 6.96 -5.70
CA VAL A 113 -1.98 6.44 -7.06
C VAL A 113 -3.19 5.57 -7.38
N ILE A 114 -3.76 5.77 -8.56
CA ILE A 114 -4.98 5.11 -9.01
C ILE A 114 -4.67 4.15 -10.14
N THR A 115 -5.13 2.92 -10.01
CA THR A 115 -5.21 1.94 -11.08
C THR A 115 -6.68 1.58 -11.29
N GLN A 116 -7.12 1.61 -12.54
CA GLN A 116 -8.49 1.27 -12.91
C GLN A 116 -8.56 0.14 -13.92
N ALA A 117 -9.63 -0.65 -13.83
CA ALA A 117 -10.00 -1.61 -14.85
C ALA A 117 -11.51 -1.50 -15.14
N VAL A 118 -11.90 -1.80 -16.38
CA VAL A 118 -13.30 -1.77 -16.81
C VAL A 118 -13.79 -3.19 -17.02
N GLU A 119 -14.92 -3.53 -16.41
CA GLU A 119 -15.62 -4.79 -16.58
C GLU A 119 -16.99 -4.48 -17.19
N THR A 120 -17.21 -4.92 -18.43
CA THR A 120 -18.48 -4.67 -19.12
C THR A 120 -18.72 -5.67 -20.25
N ALA A 121 -20.00 -5.96 -20.50
CA ALA A 121 -20.45 -6.68 -21.70
C ALA A 121 -20.68 -5.74 -22.90
N ILE A 122 -20.60 -4.42 -22.69
CA ILE A 122 -20.73 -3.40 -23.73
C ILE A 122 -19.44 -3.40 -24.57
N THR A 123 -19.54 -3.82 -25.83
CA THR A 123 -18.37 -4.08 -26.69
C THR A 123 -17.81 -2.85 -27.40
N ASP A 124 -18.51 -1.71 -27.32
CA ASP A 124 -18.16 -0.44 -27.96
C ASP A 124 -17.71 0.63 -26.94
N VAL A 125 -17.31 0.23 -25.72
CA VAL A 125 -16.63 1.12 -24.79
C VAL A 125 -15.27 1.51 -25.36
N THR A 126 -15.04 2.82 -25.46
CA THR A 126 -13.83 3.35 -26.10
C THR A 126 -12.84 3.93 -25.09
N GLU A 127 -13.32 4.44 -23.95
CA GLU A 127 -12.44 5.05 -22.96
C GLU A 127 -13.00 5.01 -21.54
N CYS A 128 -12.07 4.96 -20.58
CA CYS A 128 -12.30 5.26 -19.17
C CYS A 128 -11.21 6.23 -18.70
N ARG A 129 -11.60 7.40 -18.19
CA ARG A 129 -10.69 8.47 -17.78
C ARG A 129 -10.94 8.84 -16.32
N LEU A 130 -9.87 9.00 -15.55
CA LEU A 130 -9.90 9.65 -14.23
C LEU A 130 -10.11 11.15 -14.46
N THR A 131 -11.26 11.69 -14.05
CA THR A 131 -11.63 13.10 -14.27
C THR A 131 -11.40 13.97 -13.03
N ALA A 132 -11.38 13.37 -11.84
CA ALA A 132 -11.03 14.05 -10.60
C ALA A 132 -10.41 13.06 -9.60
N VAL A 133 -9.42 13.51 -8.84
CA VAL A 133 -8.82 12.74 -7.74
C VAL A 133 -8.47 13.65 -6.58
N ALA A 134 -8.77 13.18 -5.38
CA ALA A 134 -8.48 13.84 -4.11
C ALA A 134 -8.17 12.78 -3.05
N VAL A 135 -7.69 13.23 -1.89
CA VAL A 135 -7.40 12.34 -0.74
C VAL A 135 -8.63 11.54 -0.26
N GLY A 136 -9.83 12.07 -0.48
CA GLY A 136 -11.09 11.46 -0.05
C GLY A 136 -11.90 10.81 -1.16
N SER A 137 -11.52 10.97 -2.43
CA SER A 137 -12.33 10.44 -3.54
C SER A 137 -11.60 10.36 -4.88
N ALA A 138 -12.12 9.54 -5.78
CA ALA A 138 -11.75 9.51 -7.19
C ALA A 138 -12.99 9.37 -8.07
N THR A 139 -13.06 10.11 -9.17
CA THR A 139 -14.16 10.06 -10.15
C THR A 139 -13.64 9.65 -11.51
N PHE A 140 -14.30 8.67 -12.12
CA PHE A 140 -14.03 8.24 -13.49
C PHE A 140 -15.22 8.56 -14.40
N ASN A 141 -14.92 8.88 -15.66
CA ASN A 141 -15.90 8.96 -16.74
C ASN A 141 -15.60 7.87 -17.79
N VAL A 142 -16.63 7.13 -18.18
CA VAL A 142 -16.56 6.10 -19.21
C VAL A 142 -17.41 6.51 -20.40
N ARG A 143 -16.86 6.35 -21.61
CA ARG A 143 -17.57 6.64 -22.87
C ARG A 143 -17.56 5.45 -23.81
N ARG A 144 -18.56 5.43 -24.69
CA ARG A 144 -18.73 4.43 -25.75
C ARG A 144 -19.01 5.12 -27.08
N SER A 145 -18.67 4.43 -28.16
CA SER A 145 -18.88 4.91 -29.53
C SER A 145 -19.59 3.81 -30.34
N PRO A 146 -20.92 3.70 -30.24
CA PRO A 146 -21.66 2.69 -30.99
C PRO A 146 -21.50 2.90 -32.49
N SER A 147 -21.58 1.81 -33.26
CA SER A 147 -21.72 1.91 -34.70
C SER A 147 -23.14 2.39 -35.05
N ALA A 148 -23.23 3.32 -35.99
CA ALA A 148 -24.47 3.74 -36.61
C ALA A 148 -24.45 3.34 -38.09
N THR A 149 -25.59 2.98 -38.66
CA THR A 149 -25.71 2.76 -40.10
C THR A 149 -26.61 3.82 -40.70
N VAL A 150 -26.12 4.56 -41.68
CA VAL A 150 -26.90 5.56 -42.43
C VAL A 150 -26.87 5.17 -43.89
N LEU A 151 -28.04 4.88 -44.47
CA LEU A 151 -28.19 4.47 -45.87
C LEU A 151 -27.29 3.28 -46.27
N GLY A 152 -27.04 2.35 -45.34
CA GLY A 152 -26.19 1.17 -45.55
C GLY A 152 -24.69 1.40 -45.32
N ILE A 153 -24.27 2.61 -44.92
CA ILE A 153 -22.88 2.93 -44.59
C ILE A 153 -22.69 2.87 -43.07
N SER A 154 -21.76 2.04 -42.61
CA SER A 154 -21.37 1.97 -41.20
C SER A 154 -20.48 3.16 -40.83
N LEU A 155 -20.88 3.89 -39.80
CA LEU A 155 -20.17 5.04 -39.24
C LEU A 155 -19.88 4.78 -37.77
N LEU A 156 -18.71 5.21 -37.30
CA LEU A 156 -18.43 5.28 -35.86
C LEU A 156 -19.09 6.55 -35.32
N GLN A 157 -20.00 6.40 -34.36
CA GLN A 157 -20.65 7.55 -33.73
C GLN A 157 -19.65 8.33 -32.85
N VAL A 158 -19.90 9.63 -32.68
CA VAL A 158 -19.22 10.46 -31.67
C VAL A 158 -19.34 9.82 -30.28
N PRO A 159 -18.28 9.84 -29.44
CA PRO A 159 -18.33 9.29 -28.10
C PRO A 159 -19.48 9.86 -27.26
N ILE A 160 -20.27 8.97 -26.67
CA ILE A 160 -21.37 9.28 -25.74
C ILE A 160 -21.09 8.66 -24.37
N PRO A 161 -21.75 9.14 -23.30
CA PRO A 161 -21.66 8.50 -21.98
C PRO A 161 -22.00 7.01 -22.01
N ALA A 162 -21.18 6.20 -21.33
CA ALA A 162 -21.43 4.77 -21.16
C ALA A 162 -21.98 4.49 -19.76
N ALA A 163 -23.31 4.45 -19.65
CA ALA A 163 -23.99 4.06 -18.42
C ALA A 163 -23.96 2.54 -18.20
N GLY A 164 -23.99 2.08 -16.94
CA GLY A 164 -24.05 0.66 -16.60
C GLY A 164 -22.73 -0.11 -16.73
N VAL A 165 -21.61 0.59 -16.91
CA VAL A 165 -20.27 -0.02 -16.96
C VAL A 165 -19.72 -0.17 -15.55
N THR A 166 -19.20 -1.35 -15.21
CA THR A 166 -18.52 -1.57 -13.92
C THR A 166 -17.07 -1.11 -14.03
N VAL A 167 -16.65 -0.21 -13.16
CA VAL A 167 -15.26 0.22 -13.00
C VAL A 167 -14.73 -0.37 -11.70
N HIS A 168 -13.55 -0.96 -11.77
CA HIS A 168 -12.74 -1.36 -10.63
C HIS A 168 -11.76 -0.24 -10.34
N CYS A 169 -11.71 0.20 -9.10
CA CYS A 169 -10.76 1.20 -8.62
C CYS A 169 -9.87 0.56 -7.57
N LEU A 170 -8.57 0.56 -7.83
CA LEU A 170 -7.54 0.28 -6.85
C LEU A 170 -6.77 1.58 -6.59
N ALA A 171 -6.82 2.07 -5.35
CA ALA A 171 -6.07 3.25 -4.93
C ALA A 171 -5.04 2.87 -3.89
N THR A 172 -3.80 3.31 -4.06
CA THR A 172 -2.67 3.00 -3.19
C THR A 172 -1.98 4.28 -2.75
N GLU A 173 -1.39 4.31 -1.55
CA GLU A 173 -0.58 5.44 -1.12
C GLU A 173 0.59 5.69 -2.09
N ALA A 174 0.87 6.98 -2.36
CA ALA A 174 1.95 7.38 -3.25
C ALA A 174 3.31 6.82 -2.79
N GLY A 175 4.15 6.44 -3.77
CA GLY A 175 5.45 5.81 -3.51
C GLY A 175 5.40 4.29 -3.34
N GLN A 176 4.27 3.62 -3.63
CA GLN A 176 4.27 2.21 -4.01
C GLN A 176 4.80 2.09 -5.44
N GLY A 177 5.98 1.49 -5.61
CA GLY A 177 6.36 0.94 -6.90
C GLY A 177 5.38 -0.18 -7.26
N VAL A 178 4.84 -0.13 -8.48
CA VAL A 178 4.11 -1.25 -9.10
C VAL A 178 5.12 -2.33 -9.46
#